data_AF-A0A843U6Z3-F1
#
_entry.id   AF-A0A843U6Z3-F1
#
_cell.length_a   1.000
_cell.length_b   1.000
_cell.length_c   1.000
_cell.angle_alpha   90.00
_cell.angle_beta   90.00
_cell.angle_gamma   90.00
#
_symmetry.space_group_name_H-M   'P 1'
#
loop_
_entity.id
_entity.type
_entity.pdbx_description
1 polymer ?
#
loop_
_entity_poly.entity_id
_entity_poly.type
_entity_poly.pdbx_seq_one_letter_code
_entity_poly.pdbx_strand_id
1 'polypeptide(L)'
;RYSDINKKSKSHHKYFHCAGTKSFADINEEETKLQEVKITQPSSSLSSSIASADDIYSQVFGKERPGRVRGVGTGPTPTSLWGTSSQCQAQLRAENAQLNAMVKELAERLGKVESIVVESKQVESTPNMERCVQSSTSVIEPKGKEVEFDET
;
A
#
# COMPACT_ATOMS: atom_id res chain seq x y z
N ARG A 1 29.82 48.56 -10.25
CA ARG A 1 28.80 49.57 -10.61
C ARG A 1 28.35 49.27 -12.04
N TYR A 2 27.06 49.05 -12.28
CA TYR A 2 26.52 48.79 -13.62
C TYR A 2 26.70 50.04 -14.50
N SER A 3 27.10 49.88 -15.77
CA SER A 3 27.29 51.01 -16.69
C SER A 3 25.97 51.72 -16.97
N ASP A 4 26.01 53.03 -17.19
CA ASP A 4 24.80 53.82 -17.48
C ASP A 4 24.17 53.43 -18.82
N ILE A 5 24.98 52.89 -19.74
CA ILE A 5 24.54 52.24 -20.97
C ILE A 5 23.66 51.03 -20.68
N ASN A 6 24.08 50.16 -19.74
CA ASN A 6 23.31 48.99 -19.37
C ASN A 6 22.02 49.34 -18.60
N LYS A 7 22.02 50.44 -17.83
CA LYS A 7 20.80 50.94 -17.16
C LYS A 7 19.77 51.46 -18.16
N LYS A 8 20.20 52.26 -19.15
CA LYS A 8 19.34 52.76 -20.22
C LYS A 8 18.80 51.61 -21.08
N SER A 9 19.66 50.63 -21.39
CA SER A 9 19.26 49.40 -22.09
C SER A 9 18.17 48.63 -21.31
N LYS A 10 18.36 48.43 -19.99
CA LYS A 10 17.35 47.81 -19.12
C LYS A 10 16.06 48.64 -18.99
N SER A 11 16.13 49.97 -18.94
CA SER A 11 14.92 50.80 -18.84
C SER A 11 14.04 50.74 -20.09
N HIS A 12 14.63 50.44 -21.25
CA HIS A 12 13.89 50.23 -22.50
C HIS A 12 13.41 48.78 -22.68
N HIS A 13 13.85 47.85 -21.82
CA HIS A 13 13.41 46.47 -21.84
C HIS A 13 11.97 46.35 -21.28
N LYS A 14 10.99 46.55 -22.16
CA LYS A 14 9.54 46.52 -21.85
C LYS A 14 8.95 45.09 -21.86
N TYR A 15 9.75 44.08 -22.15
CA TYR A 15 9.28 42.71 -22.24
C TYR A 15 9.43 42.04 -20.88
N PHE A 16 8.31 41.93 -20.18
CA PHE A 16 8.17 40.95 -19.11
C PHE A 16 8.19 39.56 -19.78
N HIS A 17 9.33 38.88 -19.76
CA HIS A 17 9.42 37.49 -20.20
C HIS A 17 8.77 36.55 -19.17
N CYS A 18 7.48 36.77 -18.92
CA CYS A 18 6.59 35.87 -18.17
C CYS A 18 5.33 35.58 -19.01
N ALA A 19 5.41 35.74 -20.33
CA ALA A 19 4.28 35.49 -21.21
C ALA A 19 4.06 33.98 -21.35
N GLY A 20 3.23 33.42 -20.47
CA GLY A 20 2.69 32.06 -20.58
C GLY A 20 3.26 31.02 -19.62
N THR A 21 4.24 31.36 -18.79
CA THR A 21 4.74 30.47 -17.73
C THR A 21 3.96 30.70 -16.44
N LYS A 22 3.37 29.64 -15.89
CA LYS A 22 2.72 29.66 -14.58
C LYS A 22 3.74 29.99 -13.48
N SER A 23 3.29 30.54 -12.35
CA SER A 23 4.18 30.75 -11.21
C SER A 23 4.58 29.43 -10.57
N PHE A 24 5.70 29.41 -9.83
CA PHE A 24 6.10 28.20 -9.09
C PHE A 24 5.05 27.75 -8.07
N ALA A 25 4.31 28.69 -7.47
CA ALA A 25 3.23 28.38 -6.55
C ALA A 25 2.09 27.65 -7.27
N ASP A 26 1.67 28.16 -8.43
CA ASP A 26 0.60 27.55 -9.23
C ASP A 26 1.01 26.16 -9.73
N ILE A 27 2.24 25.99 -10.18
CA ILE A 27 2.76 24.70 -10.64
C ILE A 27 2.75 23.67 -9.50
N ASN A 28 3.21 24.07 -8.31
CA ASN A 28 3.25 23.18 -7.15
C ASN A 28 1.83 22.80 -6.69
N GLU A 29 0.89 23.74 -6.68
CA GLU A 29 -0.51 23.46 -6.36
C GLU A 29 -1.15 22.51 -7.39
N GLU A 30 -0.86 22.68 -8.68
CA GLU A 30 -1.33 21.76 -9.71
C GLU A 30 -0.71 20.36 -9.57
N GLU A 31 0.56 20.28 -9.19
CA GLU A 31 1.25 19.01 -8.94
C GLU A 31 0.68 18.27 -7.74
N THR A 32 0.42 18.97 -6.62
CA THR A 32 -0.20 18.34 -5.44
C THR A 32 -1.61 17.84 -5.74
N LYS A 33 -2.42 18.62 -6.47
CA LYS A 33 -3.75 18.20 -6.92
C LYS A 33 -3.70 16.95 -7.79
N LEU A 34 -2.74 16.85 -8.71
CA LEU A 34 -2.57 15.64 -9.53
C LEU A 34 -2.22 14.43 -8.67
N GLN A 35 -1.34 14.58 -7.67
CA GLN A 35 -0.98 13.48 -6.78
C GLN A 35 -2.18 13.01 -5.95
N GLU A 36 -2.95 13.96 -5.40
CA GLU A 36 -4.14 13.67 -4.60
C GLU A 36 -5.20 12.90 -5.42
N VAL A 37 -5.58 13.44 -6.59
CA VAL A 37 -6.59 12.80 -7.45
C VAL A 37 -6.14 11.42 -7.91
N LYS A 38 -4.84 11.23 -8.16
CA LYS A 38 -4.27 9.92 -8.53
C LYS A 38 -4.37 8.89 -7.40
N ILE A 39 -4.36 9.30 -6.14
CA ILE A 39 -4.54 8.40 -4.98
C ILE A 39 -6.02 8.04 -4.81
N THR A 40 -6.93 9.00 -5.03
CA THR A 40 -8.38 8.79 -4.85
C THR A 40 -9.01 7.97 -5.98
N GLN A 41 -8.48 8.05 -7.20
CA GLN A 41 -9.02 7.33 -8.36
C GLN A 41 -8.36 5.94 -8.53
N PRO A 42 -9.13 4.85 -8.73
CA PRO A 42 -8.55 3.52 -8.95
C PRO A 42 -7.75 3.48 -10.26
N SER A 43 -6.63 2.75 -10.25
CA SER A 43 -5.67 2.64 -11.36
C SER A 43 -6.28 2.18 -12.69
N SER A 44 -7.43 1.51 -12.67
CA SER A 44 -8.20 1.11 -13.86
C SER A 44 -8.86 2.29 -14.58
N SER A 45 -9.16 3.38 -13.88
CA SER A 45 -9.73 4.61 -14.47
C SER A 45 -8.65 5.47 -15.13
N LEU A 46 -7.40 5.38 -14.69
CA LEU A 46 -6.24 6.05 -15.31
C LEU A 46 -5.93 5.55 -16.73
N SER A 47 -6.32 4.30 -17.01
CA SER A 47 -6.19 3.69 -18.34
C SER A 47 -7.39 3.98 -19.24
N SER A 48 -8.48 4.54 -18.70
CA SER A 48 -9.69 4.82 -19.44
C SER A 48 -9.56 6.16 -20.16
N SER A 49 -9.01 6.13 -21.36
CA SER A 49 -8.93 7.24 -22.32
C SER A 49 -8.40 8.56 -21.74
N ILE A 50 -7.10 8.83 -21.96
CA ILE A 50 -6.40 10.12 -21.69
C ILE A 50 -7.09 11.32 -22.38
N ALA A 51 -8.08 11.09 -23.23
CA ALA A 51 -8.88 12.11 -23.92
C ALA A 51 -10.36 12.12 -23.49
N SER A 52 -10.73 11.45 -22.40
CA SER A 52 -12.07 11.56 -21.84
C SER A 52 -12.31 12.97 -21.29
N ALA A 53 -13.54 13.47 -21.41
CA ALA A 53 -13.91 14.80 -20.93
C ALA A 53 -13.73 14.97 -19.41
N ASP A 54 -13.67 13.86 -18.68
CA ASP A 54 -13.59 13.79 -17.21
C ASP A 54 -12.32 13.05 -16.74
N ASP A 55 -11.25 13.08 -17.54
CA ASP A 55 -9.97 12.53 -17.11
C ASP A 55 -9.32 13.38 -15.99
N ILE A 56 -8.34 12.81 -15.30
CA ILE A 56 -7.66 13.48 -14.18
C ILE A 56 -7.03 14.80 -14.61
N TYR A 57 -6.53 14.87 -15.84
CA TYR A 57 -5.93 16.10 -16.36
C TYR A 57 -6.97 17.19 -16.60
N SER A 58 -8.17 16.84 -17.06
CA SER A 58 -9.29 17.78 -17.20
C SER A 58 -9.80 18.26 -15.83
N GLN A 59 -9.73 17.43 -14.80
CA GLN A 59 -10.09 17.83 -13.43
C GLN A 59 -9.12 18.87 -12.86
N VAL A 60 -7.81 18.66 -13.02
CA VAL A 60 -6.80 19.55 -12.43
C VAL A 60 -6.52 20.79 -13.29
N PHE A 61 -6.45 20.62 -14.62
CA PHE A 61 -6.06 21.68 -15.54
C PHE A 61 -7.20 22.25 -16.39
N GLY A 62 -8.42 21.75 -16.20
CA GLY A 62 -9.57 22.05 -17.05
C GLY A 62 -9.57 21.28 -18.37
N LYS A 63 -10.75 21.26 -19.01
CA LYS A 63 -11.00 20.56 -20.28
C LYS A 63 -9.98 20.93 -21.36
N GLU A 64 -9.56 19.92 -22.12
CA GLU A 64 -8.73 20.07 -23.32
C GLU A 64 -9.39 21.04 -24.33
N ARG A 65 -8.57 21.84 -25.02
CA ARG A 65 -9.05 22.77 -26.05
C ARG A 65 -9.06 22.09 -27.41
N PRO A 66 -10.06 22.35 -28.27
CA PRO A 66 -10.06 21.81 -29.62
C PRO A 66 -8.79 22.23 -30.38
N GLY A 67 -8.16 21.29 -31.08
CA GLY A 67 -6.91 21.50 -31.82
C GLY A 67 -5.62 21.43 -30.98
N ARG A 68 -5.73 21.17 -29.67
CA ARG A 68 -4.60 20.86 -28.78
C ARG A 68 -4.83 19.49 -28.15
N VAL A 69 -3.77 18.69 -28.05
CA VAL A 69 -3.80 17.39 -27.35
C VAL A 69 -2.67 17.38 -26.33
N ARG A 70 -2.99 17.10 -25.07
CA ARG A 70 -1.98 16.88 -24.03
C ARG A 70 -1.35 15.50 -24.23
N GLY A 71 -0.13 15.45 -24.75
CA GLY A 71 0.64 14.21 -24.93
C GLY A 71 1.28 13.69 -23.64
N VAL A 72 0.51 13.59 -22.54
CA VAL A 72 1.06 13.08 -21.27
C VAL A 72 1.20 11.57 -21.36
N GLY A 73 2.42 11.05 -21.18
CA GLY A 73 2.70 9.61 -21.25
C GLY A 73 2.71 9.00 -22.67
N THR A 74 2.46 9.80 -23.71
CA THR A 74 2.52 9.35 -25.11
C THR A 74 3.94 9.49 -25.65
N GLY A 75 4.79 8.53 -25.29
CA GLY A 75 6.18 8.47 -25.74
C GLY A 75 7.11 8.01 -24.62
N PRO A 76 8.32 7.52 -24.96
CA PRO A 76 9.29 7.16 -23.95
C PRO A 76 9.60 8.40 -23.09
N THR A 77 9.31 8.32 -21.80
CA THR A 77 9.61 9.40 -20.86
C THR A 77 11.11 9.75 -20.98
N PRO A 78 11.50 11.01 -21.19
CA PRO A 78 12.89 11.45 -21.25
C PRO A 78 13.80 10.81 -20.19
N THR A 79 13.32 10.73 -18.95
CA THR A 79 14.01 10.11 -17.83
C THR A 79 14.30 8.61 -18.03
N SER A 80 13.47 7.93 -18.81
CA SER A 80 13.69 6.54 -19.22
C SER A 80 14.74 6.41 -20.34
N LEU A 81 14.88 7.41 -21.20
CA LEU A 81 15.83 7.39 -22.32
C LEU A 81 17.23 7.84 -21.90
N TRP A 82 17.32 8.91 -21.12
CA TRP A 82 18.59 9.51 -20.69
C TRP A 82 19.03 9.08 -19.28
N GLY A 83 18.28 8.17 -18.67
CA GLY A 83 18.51 7.70 -17.31
C GLY A 83 18.01 8.68 -16.25
N THR A 84 17.64 8.13 -15.09
CA THR A 84 17.37 8.91 -13.88
C THR A 84 18.63 9.63 -13.41
N SER A 85 18.50 10.91 -13.04
CA SER A 85 19.58 11.67 -12.41
C SER A 85 20.11 10.96 -11.15
N SER A 86 21.36 11.25 -10.76
CA SER A 86 22.00 10.64 -9.59
C SER A 86 21.18 10.82 -8.30
N GLN A 87 20.53 11.98 -8.14
CA GLN A 87 19.63 12.27 -7.02
C GLN A 87 18.38 11.37 -7.04
N CYS A 88 17.76 11.19 -8.21
CA CYS A 88 16.58 10.34 -8.36
C CYS A 88 16.92 8.86 -8.12
N GLN A 89 18.09 8.40 -8.55
CA GLN A 89 18.59 7.07 -8.23
C GLN A 89 18.81 6.87 -6.72
N ALA A 90 19.35 7.86 -6.01
CA ALA A 90 19.56 7.75 -4.57
C ALA A 90 18.23 7.63 -3.82
N GLN A 91 17.23 8.42 -4.21
CA GLN A 91 15.89 8.35 -3.65
C GLN A 91 15.21 6.99 -3.91
N LEU A 92 15.28 6.48 -5.15
CA LEU A 92 14.77 5.16 -5.49
C LEU A 92 15.46 4.04 -4.69
N ARG A 93 16.77 4.12 -4.47
CA ARG A 93 17.49 3.15 -3.62
C ARG A 93 17.02 3.21 -2.17
N ALA A 94 16.81 4.41 -1.63
CA ALA A 94 16.33 4.59 -0.27
C ALA A 94 14.92 4.02 -0.09
N GLU A 95 14.01 4.31 -1.03
CA GLU A 95 12.65 3.78 -1.04
C GLU A 95 12.64 2.24 -1.15
N ASN A 96 13.43 1.68 -2.06
CA ASN A 96 13.57 0.22 -2.18
C ASN A 96 14.14 -0.42 -0.91
N ALA A 97 15.09 0.23 -0.24
CA ALA A 97 15.64 -0.27 1.02
C ALA A 97 14.57 -0.27 2.13
N GLN A 98 13.73 0.76 2.21
CA GLN A 98 12.62 0.84 3.16
C GLN A 98 11.56 -0.24 2.89
N LEU A 99 11.16 -0.40 1.62
CA LEU A 99 10.21 -1.44 1.21
C LEU A 99 10.74 -2.84 1.54
N ASN A 100 12.01 -3.12 1.24
CA ASN A 100 12.63 -4.40 1.56
C ASN A 100 12.71 -4.65 3.07
N ALA A 101 12.96 -3.62 3.88
CA ALA A 101 12.94 -3.75 5.33
C ALA A 101 11.53 -4.10 5.85
N MET A 102 10.49 -3.43 5.33
CA MET A 102 9.11 -3.72 5.68
C MET A 102 8.69 -5.14 5.26
N VAL A 103 9.06 -5.56 4.05
CA VAL A 103 8.79 -6.94 3.56
C VAL A 103 9.44 -7.97 4.48
N LYS A 104 10.68 -7.73 4.91
CA LYS A 104 11.39 -8.62 5.83
C LYS A 104 10.68 -8.71 7.18
N GLU A 105 10.26 -7.57 7.73
CA GLU A 105 9.50 -7.54 8.99
C GLU A 105 8.18 -8.30 8.88
N LEU A 106 7.44 -8.08 7.78
CA LEU A 106 6.19 -8.79 7.53
C LEU A 106 6.41 -10.30 7.39
N ALA A 107 7.47 -10.73 6.70
CA ALA A 107 7.83 -12.13 6.59
C ALA A 107 8.15 -12.77 7.96
N GLU A 108 8.89 -12.07 8.83
CA GLU A 108 9.17 -12.53 10.19
C GLU A 108 7.90 -12.63 11.05
N ARG A 109 6.98 -11.66 10.92
CA ARG A 109 5.68 -11.70 11.61
C ARG A 109 4.83 -12.87 11.14
N LEU A 110 4.79 -13.13 9.83
CA LEU A 110 4.06 -14.28 9.27
C LEU A 110 4.61 -15.60 9.81
N GLY A 111 5.94 -15.77 9.86
CA GLY A 111 6.55 -16.98 10.43
C GLY A 111 6.18 -17.20 11.91
N LYS A 112 6.13 -16.14 12.72
CA LYS A 112 5.67 -16.21 14.12
C LYS A 112 4.19 -16.57 14.25
N VAL A 113 3.34 -16.03 13.38
CA VAL A 113 1.92 -16.37 13.37
C VAL A 113 1.72 -17.83 12.96
N GLU A 114 2.44 -18.31 11.95
CA GLU A 114 2.40 -19.72 11.53
C GLU A 114 2.79 -20.67 12.67
N SER A 115 3.84 -20.35 13.45
CA SER A 115 4.21 -21.18 14.60
C SER A 115 3.15 -21.19 15.70
N ILE A 116 2.54 -20.04 16.01
CA ILE A 116 1.45 -19.94 17.01
C ILE A 116 0.21 -20.73 16.56
N VAL A 117 -0.14 -20.67 15.28
CA VAL A 117 -1.29 -21.40 14.72
C VAL A 117 -1.05 -22.92 14.79
N VAL A 118 0.18 -23.38 14.57
CA VAL A 118 0.54 -24.79 14.72
C VAL A 118 0.46 -25.24 16.18
N GLU A 119 0.95 -24.43 17.12
CA GLU A 119 0.87 -24.73 18.57
C GLU A 119 -0.59 -24.76 19.07
N SER A 120 -1.42 -23.82 18.61
CA SER A 120 -2.84 -23.75 18.99
C SER A 120 -3.65 -24.97 18.50
N LYS A 121 -3.27 -25.57 17.36
CA LYS A 121 -3.89 -26.81 16.86
C LYS A 121 -3.53 -28.05 17.69
N GLN A 122 -2.40 -28.05 18.42
CA GLN A 122 -2.04 -29.17 19.28
C GLN A 122 -2.82 -29.15 20.61
N VAL A 123 -3.25 -27.97 21.09
CA VAL A 123 -3.98 -27.82 22.36
C VAL A 123 -5.41 -28.37 22.29
N GLU A 124 -6.09 -28.31 21.13
CA GLU A 124 -7.42 -28.91 20.94
C GLU A 124 -7.43 -30.45 20.96
N SER A 125 -6.25 -31.10 20.94
CA SER A 125 -6.12 -32.56 20.98
C SER A 125 -5.95 -33.14 22.39
N THR A 126 -5.97 -32.31 23.45
CA THR A 126 -5.85 -32.81 24.83
C THR A 126 -7.21 -33.34 25.33
N PRO A 127 -7.33 -34.63 25.71
CA PRO A 127 -8.58 -35.15 26.26
C PRO A 127 -8.82 -34.55 27.64
N ASN A 128 -9.94 -33.83 27.74
CA ASN A 128 -10.53 -33.28 28.95
C ASN A 128 -10.69 -34.36 30.04
N MET A 129 -10.12 -34.14 31.22
CA MET A 129 -10.11 -35.08 32.36
C MET A 129 -11.47 -35.08 33.07
N GLU A 130 -12.57 -35.35 32.36
CA GLU A 130 -13.83 -35.72 33.00
C GLU A 130 -13.82 -37.22 33.33
N ARG A 131 -13.23 -37.57 34.48
CA ARG A 131 -13.70 -38.75 35.21
C ARG A 131 -13.76 -38.49 36.70
N CYS A 132 -14.66 -37.56 36.98
CA CYS A 132 -15.51 -37.49 38.15
C CYS A 132 -16.02 -38.91 38.53
N VAL A 133 -15.66 -39.36 39.74
CA VAL A 133 -16.50 -40.15 40.65
C VAL A 133 -17.07 -41.47 40.09
N GLN A 134 -16.23 -42.49 39.86
CA GLN A 134 -16.73 -43.87 39.68
C GLN A 134 -15.91 -44.97 40.39
N SER A 135 -14.84 -44.66 41.12
CA SER A 135 -13.94 -45.69 41.68
C SER A 135 -13.81 -45.65 43.20
N SER A 136 -14.90 -45.88 43.95
CA SER A 136 -14.81 -46.39 45.34
C SER A 136 -16.18 -46.63 46.01
N THR A 137 -17.07 -47.40 45.37
CA THR A 137 -18.11 -48.13 46.12
C THR A 137 -17.61 -49.55 46.39
N SER A 138 -16.94 -49.73 47.52
CA SER A 138 -16.67 -51.06 48.09
C SER A 138 -17.98 -51.62 48.68
N VAL A 139 -18.66 -52.50 47.95
CA VAL A 139 -19.77 -53.29 48.51
C VAL A 139 -19.24 -54.69 48.80
N ILE A 140 -19.48 -55.09 50.04
CA ILE A 140 -19.04 -56.30 50.73
C ILE A 140 -19.73 -57.53 50.14
N GLU A 141 -18.98 -58.57 49.79
CA GLU A 141 -19.52 -59.88 49.45
C GLU A 141 -19.86 -60.67 50.74
N PRO A 142 -21.10 -61.14 50.94
CA PRO A 142 -21.39 -62.11 52.00
C PRO A 142 -21.01 -63.53 51.55
N LYS A 143 -20.30 -64.21 52.45
CA LYS A 143 -19.86 -65.61 52.33
C LYS A 143 -21.04 -66.57 52.11
N GLY A 144 -20.78 -67.59 51.29
CA GLY A 144 -21.74 -68.61 50.90
C GLY A 144 -22.37 -69.41 52.03
N LYS A 145 -23.56 -69.91 51.72
CA LYS A 145 -24.13 -71.15 52.27
C LYS A 145 -24.75 -71.91 51.10
N GLU A 146 -24.21 -73.09 50.84
CA GLU A 146 -24.85 -74.13 50.04
C GLU A 146 -26.10 -74.62 50.78
N VAL A 147 -27.25 -74.70 50.10
CA VAL A 147 -28.31 -75.67 50.44
C VAL A 147 -29.07 -76.03 49.16
N GLU A 148 -28.77 -77.24 48.67
CA GLU A 148 -29.66 -78.33 48.23
C GLU A 148 -30.81 -78.05 47.24
N PHE A 149 -30.75 -78.85 46.17
CA PHE A 149 -31.73 -79.05 45.11
C PHE A 149 -32.90 -79.88 45.66
N ASP A 150 -34.15 -79.54 45.28
CA ASP A 150 -35.12 -80.57 44.90
C ASP A 150 -36.20 -79.99 43.99
N GLU A 151 -36.44 -80.71 42.89
CA GLU A 151 -37.45 -80.44 41.88
C GLU A 151 -38.85 -80.74 42.43
N THR A 152 -39.81 -79.83 42.26
CA THR A 152 -41.11 -80.03 41.60
C THR A 152 -41.98 -78.77 41.64
#